data_AF-A0A2V9WPQ2-F1
#
_entry.id   AF-A0A2V9WPQ2-F1
#
_cell.length_a   1.000
_cell.length_b   1.000
_cell.length_c   1.000
_cell.angle_alpha   90.00
_cell.angle_beta   90.00
_cell.angle_gamma   90.00
#
_symmetry.space_group_name_H-M   'P 1'
#
loop_
_entity.id
_entity.type
_entity.pdbx_description
1 polymer ?
#
loop_
_entity_poly.entity_id
_entity_poly.type
_entity_poly.pdbx_seq_one_letter_code
_entity_poly.pdbx_strand_id
1 'polypeptide(L)' 'MKSDLLLLVITVVVALIFDFLNGFHDAANSIATVVSTRVLSPKLAVLWAAVFNFVAAFFLGTAVAKTIGQGMIR' A
#
# COMPACT_ATOMS: atom_id res chain seq x y z
N MET A 1 -14.78 -16.96 -22.46
CA MET A 1 -14.27 -16.78 -21.09
C MET A 1 -15.43 -16.30 -20.22
N LYS A 2 -15.64 -16.88 -19.04
CA LYS A 2 -16.75 -16.50 -18.14
C LYS A 2 -16.58 -15.03 -17.74
N SER A 3 -17.65 -14.23 -17.85
CA SER A 3 -17.66 -12.79 -17.54
C SER A 3 -17.07 -12.48 -16.17
N ASP A 4 -17.23 -13.38 -15.21
CA ASP A 4 -16.68 -13.28 -13.85
C ASP A 4 -15.15 -13.25 -13.83
N LEU A 5 -14.49 -14.03 -14.70
CA LEU A 5 -13.03 -14.04 -14.78
C LEU A 5 -12.50 -12.73 -15.37
N LEU A 6 -13.22 -12.15 -16.33
CA LEU A 6 -12.88 -10.84 -16.90
C LEU A 6 -12.99 -9.74 -15.83
N LEU A 7 -14.08 -9.73 -15.06
CA LEU A 7 -14.27 -8.77 -13.96
C LEU A 7 -13.20 -8.92 -12.88
N LEU A 8 -12.90 -10.15 -12.46
CA LEU A 8 -11.84 -10.41 -11.49
C LEU A 8 -10.50 -9.83 -11.93
N VAL A 9 -10.10 -10.08 -13.19
CA VAL A 9 -8.84 -9.57 -13.73
C VAL A 9 -8.83 -8.04 -13.72
N ILE A 10 -9.92 -7.40 -14.16
CA ILE A 10 -10.04 -5.93 -14.13
C ILE A 10 -9.92 -5.41 -12.70
N THR A 11 -10.63 -6.00 -11.75
CA THR A 11 -10.58 -5.58 -10.34
C THR A 11 -9.17 -5.70 -9.76
N VAL A 12 -8.46 -6.80 -10.03
CA VAL A 12 -7.08 -6.98 -9.56
C VAL A 12 -6.16 -5.92 -10.17
N VAL A 13 -6.27 -5.64 -11.47
CA VAL A 13 -5.45 -4.62 -12.13
C VAL A 13 -5.72 -3.24 -11.54
N VAL A 14 -6.98 -2.86 -11.35
CA VAL A 14 -7.35 -1.58 -10.75
C VAL A 14 -6.86 -1.47 -9.31
N ALA A 15 -7.00 -2.53 -8.51
CA ALA A 15 -6.51 -2.58 -7.13
C ALA A 15 -4.99 -2.38 -7.08
N LEU A 16 -4.22 -3.06 -7.94
CA LEU A 16 -2.76 -2.90 -7.99
C LEU A 16 -2.33 -1.48 -8.37
N ILE A 17 -3.03 -0.84 -9.32
CA ILE A 17 -2.75 0.55 -9.69
C ILE A 17 -3.04 1.49 -8.51
N PHE A 18 -4.19 1.32 -7.85
CA PHE A 18 -4.57 2.10 -6.69
C PHE A 18 -3.57 1.95 -5.53
N ASP A 19 -3.18 0.72 -5.20
CA ASP A 19 -2.22 0.44 -4.14
C ASP A 19 -0.84 1.06 -4.42
N PHE A 20 -0.39 1.03 -5.68
CA PHE A 20 0.87 1.68 -6.06
C PHE A 20 0.81 3.20 -5.85
N LEU A 21 -0.26 3.85 -6.31
CA LEU A 21 -0.43 5.30 -6.18
C LEU A 21 -0.55 5.73 -4.72
N ASN A 22 -1.32 5.01 -3.92
CA ASN A 22 -1.41 5.26 -2.47
C ASN A 22 -0.07 5.07 -1.78
N GLY A 23 0.65 3.98 -2.09
CA GLY A 23 1.97 3.72 -1.53
C GLY A 23 2.97 4.83 -1.82
N PHE A 24 2.93 5.43 -3.02
CA PHE A 24 3.78 6.57 -3.37
C PHE A 24 3.47 7.81 -2.53
N HIS A 25 2.19 8.11 -2.32
CA HIS A 25 1.76 9.25 -1.51
C HIS A 25 2.10 9.06 -0.02
N ASP A 26 1.86 7.86 0.51
CA ASP A 26 2.11 7.52 1.91
C ASP A 26 3.60 7.37 2.24
N ALA A 27 4.41 6.98 1.25
CA ALA A 27 5.87 6.95 1.40
C ALA A 27 6.41 8.35 1.75
N ALA A 28 5.86 9.41 1.15
CA ALA A 28 6.26 10.79 1.45
C ALA A 28 5.97 11.15 2.92
N ASN A 29 4.79 10.79 3.42
CA ASN A 29 4.40 11.00 4.82
C ASN A 29 5.30 10.23 5.79
N SER A 30 5.70 9.01 5.43
CA SER A 30 6.54 8.14 6.27
C SER A 30 8.00 8.59 6.36
N ILE A 31 8.52 9.28 5.33
CA ILE A 31 9.93 9.68 5.27
C ILE A 31 10.18 11.17 5.54
N ALA A 32 9.13 11.99 5.58
CA ALA A 32 9.26 13.45 5.69
C ALA A 32 10.13 13.89 6.88
N THR A 33 9.96 13.26 8.04
CA THR A 33 10.68 13.60 9.27
C THR A 33 12.17 13.23 9.18
N VAL A 34 12.48 11.99 8.78
CA VAL A 34 13.88 11.50 8.70
C VAL A 34 14.69 12.17 7.59
N VAL A 35 14.03 12.59 6.51
CA VAL A 35 14.68 13.34 5.42
C VAL A 35 14.85 14.81 5.81
N SER A 36 13.85 15.45 6.41
CA SER A 36 13.91 16.86 6.84
C SER A 36 14.98 17.07 7.93
N THR A 37 15.09 16.14 8.87
CA THR A 37 16.13 16.15 9.93
C THR A 37 17.51 15.71 9.43
N ARG A 38 17.62 15.29 8.15
CA ARG A 38 18.85 14.82 7.51
C ARG A 38 19.48 13.58 8.18
N VAL A 39 18.67 12.78 8.87
CA VAL A 39 19.11 11.50 9.46
C VAL A 39 19.40 10.47 8.36
N LEU A 40 18.60 10.48 7.29
CA LEU A 40 18.77 9.62 6.12
C LEU A 40 18.74 10.45 4.83
N SER A 41 19.50 10.01 3.83
CA SER A 41 19.35 10.56 2.47
C SER A 41 17.99 10.13 1.88
N PRO A 42 17.38 10.93 0.97
CA PRO A 42 16.06 10.62 0.43
C PRO A 42 15.94 9.22 -0.18
N LYS A 43 16.97 8.75 -0.89
CA LYS A 43 16.99 7.40 -1.49
C LYS A 43 16.96 6.30 -0.43
N LEU A 44 17.74 6.44 0.64
CA LEU A 44 17.77 5.47 1.73
C LEU A 44 16.46 5.48 2.51
N ALA A 45 15.86 6.66 2.70
CA ALA A 45 14.58 6.78 3.39
C ALA A 45 13.44 6.10 2.61
N VAL A 46 13.39 6.26 1.28
CA VAL A 46 12.42 5.54 0.43
C VAL A 46 12.63 4.03 0.50
N LEU A 47 13.88 3.56 0.42
CA LEU A 47 14.19 2.14 0.58
C LEU A 47 13.75 1.60 1.95
N TRP A 48 13.99 2.39 3.01
CA TRP A 48 13.54 2.07 4.36
C TRP A 48 12.02 1.95 4.43
N ALA A 49 11.28 2.93 3.93
CA ALA A 49 9.82 2.90 3.90
C ALA A 49 9.29 1.68 3.11
N ALA A 50 9.87 1.38 1.94
CA ALA A 50 9.47 0.23 1.13
C ALA A 50 9.67 -1.10 1.87
N VAL A 51 10.82 -1.28 2.53
CA VAL A 51 11.13 -2.51 3.29
C VAL A 51 10.15 -2.69 4.44
N PHE A 52 9.95 -1.66 5.28
CA PHE A 52 9.07 -1.78 6.44
C PHE A 52 7.60 -1.90 6.06
N ASN A 53 7.15 -1.23 4.99
CA ASN A 53 5.79 -1.39 4.48
C ASN A 53 5.56 -2.81 3.96
N PHE A 54 6.51 -3.36 3.19
CA PHE A 54 6.43 -4.75 2.73
C PHE A 54 6.41 -5.74 3.90
N VAL A 55 7.29 -5.58 4.89
CA VAL A 55 7.29 -6.41 6.11
C VAL A 55 5.94 -6.31 6.83
N ALA A 56 5.45 -5.09 7.08
CA ALA A 56 4.18 -4.86 7.76
C ALA A 56 3.01 -5.61 7.11
N ALA A 57 2.97 -5.70 5.77
CA ALA A 57 1.93 -6.44 5.04
C ALA A 57 1.83 -7.93 5.43
N PHE A 58 2.94 -8.56 5.85
CA PHE A 58 2.93 -9.96 6.29
C PHE A 58 2.72 -10.14 7.80
N PHE A 59 3.17 -9.17 8.62
CA PHE A 59 3.17 -9.31 10.08
C PHE A 59 1.99 -8.65 10.79
N LEU A 60 1.40 -7.57 10.24
CA LEU A 60 0.30 -6.85 10.89
C LEU A 60 -1.09 -7.38 10.53
N GLY A 61 -1.17 -8.36 9.63
CA GLY A 61 -2.42 -9.05 9.26
C GLY A 61 -3.43 -8.17 8.51
N THR A 62 -4.63 -8.70 8.33
CA THR A 62 -5.68 -8.10 7.46
C THR A 62 -6.86 -7.53 8.24
N ALA A 63 -6.68 -7.21 9.52
CA ALA A 63 -7.76 -6.74 10.39
C ALA A 63 -8.45 -5.49 9.84
N VAL A 64 -7.68 -4.50 9.35
CA VAL A 64 -8.23 -3.29 8.73
C VAL A 64 -9.03 -3.62 7.47
N ALA A 65 -8.49 -4.47 6.59
CA ALA A 65 -9.19 -4.89 5.37
C ALA A 65 -10.52 -5.59 5.69
N LYS A 66 -10.56 -6.42 6.74
CA LYS A 66 -11.79 -7.08 7.19
C LYS A 66 -12.83 -6.09 7.70
N THR A 67 -12.42 -5.11 8.50
CA THR A 67 -13.33 -4.07 9.02
C THR A 67 -13.90 -3.21 7.91
N ILE A 68 -13.07 -2.78 6.95
CA ILE A 68 -13.52 -1.98 5.81
C ILE A 68 -14.44 -2.80 4.90
N GLY A 69 -14.07 -4.05 4.59
CA GLY A 69 -14.89 -4.94 3.76
C GLY A 69 -16.29 -5.18 4.31
N GLN A 70 -16.43 -5.32 5.64
CA GLN A 70 -17.74 -5.49 6.30
C GLN A 70 -18.62 -4.23 6.28
N GLY A 71 -18.02 -3.04 6.14
CA GLY A 71 -18.73 -1.77 6.13
C GLY A 71 -19.07 -1.21 4.74
N MET A 72 -18.47 -1.73 3.68
CA MET A 72 -18.59 -1.15 2.32
C MET A 72 -19.77 -1.68 1.49
N ILE A 73 -20.18 -2.94 1.68
CA ILE A 73 -21.25 -3.56 0.89
C ILE A 73 -22.32 -4.04 1.88
N ARG A 74 -23.55 -3.55 1.68
CA ARG A 74 -24.73 -3.97 2.42
C ARG A 74 -25.33 -5.25 1.82
#